data_AF-A0A4R5H1G8-F1
#
_entry.id   AF-A0A4R5H1G8-F1
#
_cell.length_a   1.000
_cell.length_b   1.000
_cell.length_c   1.000
_cell.angle_alpha   90.00
_cell.angle_beta   90.00
_cell.angle_gamma   90.00
#
_symmetry.space_group_name_H-M   'P 1'
#
loop_
_entity.id
_entity.type
_entity.pdbx_description
1 polymer ?
#
loop_
_entity_poly.entity_id
_entity_poly.type
_entity_poly.pdbx_seq_one_letter_code
_entity_poly.pdbx_strand_id
1 'polypeptide(L)'
;MPKPMSKFVEYPGLTGIYSATKGTLRCTAIKLRGGSLCLFSPVLGLTDEVKNSLAELGDVSYLLAPNHYHNKGLSEYVDAFPQASLLAPDEAIPRLHKITGLEFQDLAYFEKSLPAHISVINTSGLKTGEIWLRVQQNNSNAWLVVDAFCTMKENAKKSVSDRPQILGTFPRMGVDDVHSYLPWVYKQIDHDKPTLILPCHGSAIESPQLPTKLKQLVRETFE
;
A
#
# COMPACT_ATOMS: atom_id res chain seq x y z
N MET A 1 4.20 12.08 23.22
CA MET A 1 3.53 12.70 22.06
C MET A 1 3.52 11.71 20.91
N PRO A 2 2.41 11.55 20.15
CA PRO A 2 2.43 10.74 18.93
C PRO A 2 3.47 11.31 17.96
N LYS A 3 4.24 10.43 17.29
CA LYS A 3 5.23 10.88 16.30
C LYS A 3 4.51 11.66 15.18
N PRO A 4 5.06 12.81 14.74
CA PRO A 4 4.54 13.51 13.58
C PRO A 4 4.71 12.65 12.32
N MET A 5 3.87 12.90 11.32
CA MET A 5 4.05 12.32 10.00
C MET A 5 5.27 12.94 9.33
N SER A 6 6.09 12.14 8.64
CA SER A 6 7.22 12.64 7.86
C SER A 6 6.77 13.30 6.56
N LYS A 7 7.65 14.09 5.93
CA LYS A 7 7.48 14.50 4.52
C LYS A 7 7.43 13.30 3.60
N PHE A 8 6.85 13.50 2.41
CA PHE A 8 6.97 12.55 1.31
C PHE A 8 8.37 12.61 0.72
N VAL A 9 9.05 11.47 0.68
CA VAL A 9 10.40 11.33 0.12
C VAL A 9 10.38 10.20 -0.90
N GLU A 10 11.05 10.39 -2.05
CA GLU A 10 11.13 9.36 -3.09
C GLU A 10 11.83 8.12 -2.55
N TYR A 11 11.30 6.95 -2.87
CA TYR A 11 11.94 5.70 -2.50
C TYR A 11 13.14 5.47 -3.43
N PRO A 12 14.36 5.27 -2.89
CA PRO A 12 15.54 5.06 -3.72
C PRO A 12 15.35 3.91 -4.71
N GLY A 13 15.52 4.19 -6.00
CA GLY A 13 15.39 3.19 -7.06
C GLY A 13 13.96 2.93 -7.55
N LEU A 14 12.94 3.61 -7.01
CA LEU A 14 11.56 3.58 -7.51
C LEU A 14 11.10 4.99 -7.93
N THR A 15 11.41 5.38 -9.16
CA THR A 15 11.04 6.71 -9.68
C THR A 15 9.52 6.89 -9.65
N GLY A 16 9.06 8.00 -9.08
CA GLY A 16 7.65 8.34 -8.98
C GLY A 16 6.91 7.68 -7.81
N ILE A 17 7.62 6.99 -6.91
CA ILE A 17 7.08 6.41 -5.68
C ILE A 17 7.65 7.15 -4.48
N TYR A 18 6.79 7.81 -3.69
CA TYR A 18 7.20 8.59 -2.53
C TYR A 18 6.52 8.07 -1.27
N SER A 19 7.23 8.00 -0.15
CA SER A 19 6.68 7.52 1.12
C SER A 19 6.71 8.62 2.18
N ALA A 20 5.63 8.69 2.96
CA ALA A 20 5.58 9.37 4.23
C ALA A 20 5.13 8.38 5.32
N THR A 21 5.68 8.49 6.52
CA THR A 21 5.35 7.59 7.63
C THR A 21 4.94 8.32 8.89
N LYS A 22 4.02 7.72 9.65
CA LYS A 22 3.65 8.14 11.01
C LYS A 22 3.76 6.94 11.95
N GLY A 23 4.83 6.90 12.73
CA GLY A 23 5.17 5.70 13.50
C GLY A 23 5.50 4.55 12.56
N THR A 24 4.68 3.49 12.58
CA THR A 24 4.82 2.32 11.69
C THR A 24 3.83 2.35 10.52
N LEU A 25 2.99 3.37 10.40
CA LEU A 25 2.03 3.49 9.30
C LEU A 25 2.65 4.25 8.13
N ARG A 26 2.38 3.80 6.90
CA ARG A 26 2.87 4.43 5.66
C ARG A 26 1.72 4.90 4.79
N CYS A 27 1.85 6.11 4.27
CA CYS A 27 1.14 6.58 3.08
C CYS A 27 2.15 6.64 1.93
N THR A 28 1.75 6.16 0.76
CA THR A 28 2.60 6.17 -0.44
C THR A 28 1.97 7.07 -1.50
N ALA A 29 2.68 8.09 -1.95
CA ALA A 29 2.27 8.88 -3.12
C ALA A 29 2.85 8.26 -4.38
N ILE A 30 2.00 8.09 -5.40
CA ILE A 30 2.33 7.49 -6.69
C ILE A 30 2.13 8.57 -7.75
N LYS A 31 3.20 8.90 -8.48
CA LYS A 31 3.17 9.83 -9.61
C LYS A 31 2.52 9.15 -10.81
N LEU A 32 1.48 9.77 -11.35
CA LEU A 32 0.71 9.28 -12.49
C LEU A 32 1.28 9.78 -13.81
N ARG A 33 0.84 9.22 -14.95
CA ARG A 33 1.30 9.64 -16.29
C ARG A 33 1.14 11.13 -16.55
N GLY A 34 0.06 11.73 -16.03
CA GLY A 34 -0.23 13.16 -16.15
C GLY A 34 0.52 14.06 -15.17
N GLY A 35 1.35 13.49 -14.30
CA GLY A 35 2.13 14.23 -13.30
C GLY A 35 1.38 14.54 -12.00
N SER A 36 0.09 14.23 -11.90
CA SER A 36 -0.63 14.25 -10.63
C SER A 36 -0.31 13.02 -9.76
N LEU A 37 -0.84 13.00 -8.53
CA LEU A 37 -0.56 12.01 -7.52
C LEU A 37 -1.80 11.19 -7.15
N CYS A 38 -1.58 9.91 -6.88
CA CYS A 38 -2.47 9.06 -6.09
C CYS A 38 -1.85 8.79 -4.71
N LEU A 39 -2.59 9.01 -3.63
CA LEU A 39 -2.17 8.69 -2.27
C LEU A 39 -2.75 7.34 -1.84
N PHE A 40 -1.89 6.33 -1.77
CA PHE A 40 -2.22 4.97 -1.35
C PHE A 40 -2.11 4.84 0.17
N SER A 41 -3.21 4.45 0.81
CA SER A 41 -3.35 4.34 2.28
C SER A 41 -3.04 5.66 3.03
N PRO A 42 -3.83 6.74 2.85
CA PRO A 42 -3.67 7.97 3.62
C PRO A 42 -3.69 7.73 5.14
N VAL A 43 -2.73 8.34 5.84
CA VAL A 43 -2.57 8.24 7.30
C VAL A 43 -2.73 9.61 7.93
N LEU A 44 -3.33 9.65 9.12
CA LEU A 44 -3.59 10.90 9.85
C LEU A 44 -2.32 11.74 10.09
N GLY A 45 -2.44 13.06 10.15
CA GLY A 45 -1.35 13.97 10.49
C GLY A 45 -0.83 14.77 9.31
N LEU A 46 -1.75 15.24 8.47
CA LEU A 46 -1.50 16.05 7.29
C LEU A 46 -1.24 17.52 7.69
N THR A 47 -0.06 17.77 8.25
CA THR A 47 0.39 19.12 8.60
C THR A 47 0.67 19.96 7.34
N ASP A 48 0.81 21.28 7.48
CA ASP A 48 1.20 22.16 6.36
C ASP A 48 2.53 21.75 5.73
N GLU A 49 3.49 21.28 6.54
CA GLU A 49 4.76 20.77 6.05
C GLU A 49 4.60 19.51 5.18
N VAL A 50 3.71 18.59 5.55
CA VAL A 50 3.40 17.39 4.75
C VAL A 50 2.68 17.78 3.45
N LYS A 51 1.69 18.69 3.52
CA LYS A 51 0.99 19.21 2.34
C LYS A 51 1.94 19.91 1.36
N ASN A 52 2.85 20.74 1.87
CA ASN A 52 3.84 21.41 1.03
C ASN A 52 4.76 20.40 0.32
N SER A 53 5.18 19.33 1.02
CA SER A 53 5.95 18.26 0.37
C SER A 53 5.18 17.52 -0.72
N LEU A 54 3.84 17.43 -0.64
CA LEU A 54 3.01 16.90 -1.73
C LEU A 54 2.89 17.90 -2.89
N ALA A 55 2.70 19.18 -2.59
CA ALA A 55 2.58 20.24 -3.61
C ALA A 55 3.84 20.36 -4.48
N GLU A 56 5.02 20.11 -3.92
CA GLU A 56 6.29 20.02 -4.67
C GLU A 56 6.31 18.83 -5.65
N LEU A 57 5.56 17.76 -5.35
CA LEU A 57 5.50 16.55 -6.16
C LEU A 57 4.39 16.59 -7.20
N GLY A 58 3.30 17.33 -7.00
CA GLY A 58 2.20 17.49 -7.95
C GLY A 58 0.82 17.50 -7.29
N ASP A 59 -0.22 17.81 -8.07
CA ASP A 59 -1.60 17.85 -7.56
C ASP A 59 -2.09 16.46 -7.14
N VAL A 60 -2.80 16.37 -6.02
CA VAL A 60 -3.43 15.13 -5.57
C VAL A 60 -4.73 14.92 -6.33
N SER A 61 -4.76 13.95 -7.26
CA SER A 61 -5.96 13.59 -8.02
C SER A 61 -6.73 12.42 -7.41
N TYR A 62 -6.06 11.56 -6.64
CA TYR A 62 -6.70 10.38 -6.07
C TYR A 62 -6.28 10.13 -4.62
N LEU A 63 -7.25 9.72 -3.81
CA LEU A 63 -7.06 9.21 -2.46
C LEU A 63 -7.55 7.76 -2.47
N LEU A 64 -6.68 6.80 -2.21
CA LEU A 64 -7.01 5.38 -2.37
C LEU A 64 -6.97 4.67 -1.02
N ALA A 65 -8.10 4.11 -0.62
CA ALA A 65 -8.22 3.17 0.50
C ALA A 65 -8.00 1.75 -0.05
N PRO A 66 -6.84 1.11 0.21
CA PRO A 66 -6.49 -0.13 -0.50
C PRO A 66 -7.17 -1.38 0.04
N ASN A 67 -7.90 -1.27 1.16
CA ASN A 67 -8.77 -2.31 1.72
C ASN A 67 -9.78 -1.68 2.71
N HIS A 68 -10.58 -2.51 3.38
CA HIS A 68 -11.56 -2.13 4.42
C HIS A 68 -11.04 -1.29 5.59
N TYR A 69 -9.77 -1.43 6.00
CA TYR A 69 -9.22 -0.90 7.25
C TYR A 69 -8.36 0.36 7.07
N HIS A 70 -7.97 0.69 5.83
CA HIS A 70 -7.06 1.80 5.53
C HIS A 70 -7.80 3.10 5.20
N ASN A 71 -8.70 3.49 6.10
CA ASN A 71 -9.61 4.63 5.90
C ASN A 71 -9.43 5.78 6.91
N LYS A 72 -8.67 5.58 8.00
CA LYS A 72 -8.61 6.53 9.12
C LYS A 72 -8.10 7.92 8.75
N GLY A 73 -7.24 8.03 7.74
CA GLY A 73 -6.74 9.32 7.25
C GLY A 73 -7.68 10.00 6.25
N LEU A 74 -8.64 9.31 5.66
CA LEU A 74 -9.30 9.80 4.44
C LEU A 74 -10.03 11.13 4.62
N SER A 75 -10.80 11.31 5.70
CA SER A 75 -11.55 12.56 5.92
C SER A 75 -10.64 13.79 5.94
N GLU A 76 -9.50 13.72 6.63
CA GLU A 76 -8.51 14.81 6.69
C GLU A 76 -7.95 15.15 5.29
N TYR A 77 -7.79 14.15 4.42
CA TYR A 77 -7.26 14.35 3.08
C TYR A 77 -8.33 14.80 2.09
N VAL A 78 -9.59 14.37 2.26
CA VAL A 78 -10.72 14.87 1.47
C VAL A 78 -10.93 16.36 1.73
N ASP A 79 -10.85 16.79 2.99
CA ASP A 79 -10.96 18.21 3.36
C ASP A 79 -9.81 19.04 2.75
N ALA A 80 -8.59 18.48 2.72
CA ALA A 80 -7.41 19.15 2.17
C ALA A 80 -7.36 19.14 0.63
N PHE A 81 -7.92 18.12 -0.01
CA PHE A 81 -7.87 17.89 -1.45
C PHE A 81 -9.28 17.60 -2.00
N PRO A 82 -10.21 18.57 -1.98
CA PRO A 82 -11.62 18.35 -2.30
C PRO A 82 -11.87 17.99 -3.78
N GLN A 83 -10.88 18.17 -4.65
CA GLN A 83 -10.95 17.77 -6.07
C GLN A 83 -10.43 16.35 -6.32
N ALA A 84 -9.80 15.72 -5.32
CA ALA A 84 -9.30 14.37 -5.46
C ALA A 84 -10.45 13.36 -5.45
N SER A 85 -10.45 12.44 -6.39
CA SER A 85 -11.40 11.32 -6.38
C SER A 85 -11.00 10.32 -5.30
N LEU A 86 -11.97 9.91 -4.49
CA LEU A 86 -11.78 8.90 -3.46
C LEU A 86 -12.01 7.52 -4.08
N LEU A 87 -11.04 6.64 -3.94
CA LEU A 87 -10.99 5.34 -4.60
C LEU A 87 -10.94 4.20 -3.59
N ALA A 88 -11.58 3.10 -3.93
CA ALA A 88 -11.39 1.83 -3.25
C ALA A 88 -11.72 0.65 -4.20
N PRO A 89 -11.21 -0.56 -3.90
CA PRO A 89 -11.66 -1.78 -4.56
C PRO A 89 -13.16 -2.00 -4.38
N ASP A 90 -13.84 -2.56 -5.37
CA ASP A 90 -15.31 -2.68 -5.38
C ASP A 90 -15.85 -3.42 -4.15
N GLU A 91 -15.16 -4.46 -3.71
CA GLU A 91 -15.53 -5.24 -2.52
C GLU A 91 -15.37 -4.45 -1.21
N ALA A 92 -14.60 -3.36 -1.24
CA ALA A 92 -14.37 -2.49 -0.09
C ALA A 92 -15.37 -1.35 0.03
N ILE A 93 -15.93 -0.88 -1.10
CA ILE A 93 -16.79 0.32 -1.15
C ILE A 93 -17.97 0.25 -0.17
N PRO A 94 -18.80 -0.83 -0.11
CA PRO A 94 -19.99 -0.82 0.74
C PRO A 94 -19.67 -0.66 2.24
N ARG A 95 -18.59 -1.32 2.69
CA ARG A 95 -18.14 -1.22 4.07
C ARG A 95 -17.53 0.15 4.33
N LEU A 96 -16.69 0.65 3.44
CA LEU A 96 -16.04 1.95 3.59
C LEU A 96 -17.09 3.06 3.67
N HIS A 97 -18.05 3.11 2.75
CA HIS A 97 -19.18 4.04 2.81
C HIS A 97 -19.92 3.93 4.15
N LYS A 98 -20.24 2.71 4.62
CA LYS A 98 -20.93 2.51 5.91
C LYS A 98 -20.16 3.07 7.12
N ILE A 99 -18.83 3.00 7.13
CA ILE A 99 -18.01 3.39 8.29
C ILE A 99 -17.50 4.84 8.22
N THR A 100 -17.34 5.40 7.03
CA THR A 100 -16.81 6.76 6.85
C THR A 100 -17.87 7.78 6.43
N GLY A 101 -18.97 7.34 5.81
CA GLY A 101 -19.93 8.21 5.14
C GLY A 101 -19.39 8.88 3.87
N LEU A 102 -18.22 8.45 3.38
CA LEU A 102 -17.61 8.97 2.15
C LEU A 102 -18.05 8.14 0.94
N GLU A 103 -18.09 8.78 -0.23
CA GLU A 103 -18.38 8.14 -1.50
C GLU A 103 -17.09 7.73 -2.22
N PHE A 104 -17.06 6.50 -2.74
CA PHE A 104 -15.88 5.93 -3.38
C PHE A 104 -16.20 5.55 -4.82
N GLN A 105 -15.22 5.76 -5.70
CA GLN A 105 -15.22 5.26 -7.08
C GLN A 105 -14.38 3.98 -7.18
N ASP A 106 -14.65 3.19 -8.22
CA ASP A 106 -13.83 2.04 -8.60
C ASP A 106 -12.43 2.46 -9.10
N LEU A 107 -11.59 1.47 -9.40
CA LEU A 107 -10.20 1.69 -9.81
C LEU A 107 -10.00 1.89 -11.32
N ALA A 108 -11.05 1.86 -12.15
CA ALA A 108 -10.92 1.72 -13.60
C ALA A 108 -10.18 2.90 -14.26
N TYR A 109 -10.44 4.13 -13.80
CA TYR A 109 -9.73 5.31 -14.31
C TYR A 109 -8.33 5.45 -13.71
N PHE A 110 -8.17 5.07 -12.45
CA PHE A 110 -6.88 5.05 -11.78
C PHE A 110 -5.90 4.11 -12.50
N GLU A 111 -6.30 2.88 -12.80
CA GLU A 111 -5.46 1.91 -13.51
C GLU A 111 -4.97 2.43 -14.87
N LYS A 112 -5.83 3.13 -15.62
CA LYS A 112 -5.47 3.75 -16.91
C LYS A 112 -4.48 4.91 -16.76
N SER A 113 -4.49 5.57 -15.59
CA SER A 113 -3.60 6.70 -15.29
C SER A 113 -2.21 6.28 -14.79
N LEU A 114 -2.03 5.01 -14.39
CA LEU A 114 -0.76 4.48 -13.90
C LEU A 114 0.32 4.47 -15.00
N PRO A 115 1.56 4.87 -14.69
CA PRO A 115 2.70 4.68 -15.59
C PRO A 115 2.81 3.22 -16.06
N ALA A 116 3.37 2.98 -17.26
CA ALA A 116 3.42 1.64 -17.86
C ALA A 116 4.17 0.59 -17.00
N HIS A 117 5.03 1.04 -16.09
CA HIS A 117 5.78 0.19 -15.18
C HIS A 117 5.06 -0.06 -13.84
N ILE A 118 3.84 0.46 -13.65
CA ILE A 118 3.03 0.24 -12.44
C ILE A 118 1.74 -0.45 -12.84
N SER A 119 1.34 -1.47 -12.10
CA SER A 119 0.07 -2.19 -12.31
C SER A 119 -0.55 -2.63 -10.99
N VAL A 120 -1.87 -2.76 -10.97
CA VAL A 120 -2.62 -3.32 -9.84
C VAL A 120 -2.45 -4.85 -9.85
N ILE A 121 -2.25 -5.42 -8.66
CA ILE A 121 -2.33 -6.85 -8.42
C ILE A 121 -3.63 -7.12 -7.67
N ASN A 122 -4.56 -7.80 -8.33
CA ASN A 122 -5.80 -8.28 -7.72
C ASN A 122 -5.52 -9.54 -6.90
N THR A 123 -6.00 -9.53 -5.65
CA THR A 123 -5.80 -10.63 -4.71
C THR A 123 -6.92 -11.66 -4.80
N SER A 124 -6.68 -12.87 -4.31
CA SER A 124 -7.68 -13.95 -4.25
C SER A 124 -7.70 -14.56 -2.85
N GLY A 125 -8.89 -14.97 -2.39
CA GLY A 125 -9.09 -15.55 -1.06
C GLY A 125 -9.07 -14.54 0.09
N LEU A 126 -9.10 -13.23 -0.19
CA LEU A 126 -9.17 -12.16 0.81
C LEU A 126 -10.58 -11.55 0.86
N LYS A 127 -11.08 -11.22 2.06
CA LYS A 127 -12.41 -10.61 2.28
C LYS A 127 -12.38 -9.10 2.48
N THR A 128 -11.19 -8.50 2.51
CA THR A 128 -11.02 -7.07 2.82
C THR A 128 -11.05 -6.17 1.59
N GLY A 129 -11.22 -6.76 0.39
CA GLY A 129 -11.00 -6.07 -0.87
C GLY A 129 -9.58 -5.52 -0.95
N GLU A 130 -8.59 -6.25 -0.44
CA GLU A 130 -7.19 -5.79 -0.46
C GLU A 130 -6.61 -5.85 -1.87
N ILE A 131 -6.01 -4.75 -2.32
CA ILE A 131 -5.21 -4.68 -3.55
C ILE A 131 -3.75 -4.38 -3.26
N TRP A 132 -2.86 -4.89 -4.10
CA TRP A 132 -1.45 -4.51 -4.10
C TRP A 132 -1.11 -3.76 -5.40
N LEU A 133 0.04 -3.08 -5.40
CA LEU A 133 0.61 -2.53 -6.63
C LEU A 133 1.95 -3.17 -6.92
N ARG A 134 2.21 -3.46 -8.19
CA ARG A 134 3.53 -3.83 -8.71
C ARG A 134 4.20 -2.62 -9.32
N VAL A 135 5.47 -2.43 -9.03
CA VAL A 135 6.35 -1.45 -9.69
C VAL A 135 7.51 -2.22 -10.33
N GLN A 136 7.65 -2.12 -11.65
CA GLN A 136 8.65 -2.86 -12.44
C GLN A 136 9.71 -1.90 -12.98
N GLN A 137 10.81 -1.72 -12.27
CA GLN A 137 11.88 -0.81 -12.68
C GLN A 137 13.25 -1.45 -12.45
N ASN A 138 14.24 -1.08 -13.27
CA ASN A 138 15.62 -1.53 -13.11
C ASN A 138 15.78 -3.07 -13.07
N ASN A 139 15.00 -3.79 -13.88
CA ASN A 139 14.92 -5.25 -13.89
C ASN A 139 14.55 -5.88 -12.52
N SER A 140 13.89 -5.11 -11.66
CA SER A 140 13.42 -5.55 -10.35
C SER A 140 11.92 -5.32 -10.23
N ASN A 141 11.26 -6.14 -9.42
CA ASN A 141 9.86 -5.98 -9.06
C ASN A 141 9.77 -5.56 -7.59
N ALA A 142 9.09 -4.45 -7.36
CA ALA A 142 8.69 -4.01 -6.04
C ALA A 142 7.18 -4.16 -5.87
N TRP A 143 6.75 -4.48 -4.66
CA TRP A 143 5.33 -4.51 -4.29
C TRP A 143 5.00 -3.45 -3.26
N LEU A 144 3.88 -2.74 -3.45
CA LEU A 144 3.22 -1.99 -2.39
C LEU A 144 2.10 -2.89 -1.86
N VAL A 145 2.20 -3.28 -0.60
CA VAL A 145 1.30 -4.25 0.03
C VAL A 145 0.61 -3.63 1.25
N VAL A 146 -0.57 -4.16 1.59
CA VAL A 146 -1.40 -3.61 2.66
C VAL A 146 -1.13 -4.35 3.97
N ASP A 147 -1.91 -5.38 4.29
CA ASP A 147 -1.84 -6.09 5.58
C ASP A 147 -1.11 -7.44 5.47
N ALA A 148 -1.02 -8.01 4.26
CA ALA A 148 -0.47 -9.36 4.06
C ALA A 148 0.99 -9.50 4.53
N PHE A 149 1.85 -8.55 4.19
CA PHE A 149 3.25 -8.53 4.61
C PHE A 149 3.61 -7.20 5.29
N CYS A 150 4.44 -7.27 6.34
CA CYS A 150 4.83 -6.15 7.17
C CYS A 150 6.19 -6.38 7.85
N THR A 151 6.62 -5.46 8.71
CA THR A 151 7.78 -5.64 9.62
C THR A 151 7.49 -5.19 11.06
N MET A 152 6.25 -5.33 11.53
CA MET A 152 5.77 -4.74 12.79
C MET A 152 6.52 -5.18 14.06
N LYS A 153 7.14 -6.36 14.07
CA LYS A 153 7.92 -6.87 15.22
C LYS A 153 9.38 -6.36 15.25
N GLU A 154 9.82 -5.58 14.27
CA GLU A 154 11.16 -5.00 14.26
C GLU A 154 11.23 -3.61 14.90
N ASN A 155 12.42 -3.24 15.37
CA ASN A 155 12.66 -1.91 15.91
C ASN A 155 12.34 -0.83 14.87
N ALA A 156 11.38 0.04 15.19
CA ALA A 156 10.91 1.18 14.38
C ALA A 156 11.98 2.26 14.07
N LYS A 157 13.26 1.96 14.27
CA LYS A 157 14.42 2.81 13.92
C LYS A 157 15.08 2.42 12.60
N LYS A 158 14.85 1.21 12.07
CA LYS A 158 15.40 0.81 10.77
C LYS A 158 14.48 1.28 9.63
N SER A 159 15.03 1.92 8.61
CA SER A 159 14.29 2.30 7.40
C SER A 159 13.98 1.10 6.50
N VAL A 160 14.86 0.09 6.50
CA VAL A 160 14.79 -1.13 5.69
C VAL A 160 15.06 -2.35 6.57
N SER A 161 14.30 -3.42 6.32
CA SER A 161 14.42 -4.76 6.90
C SER A 161 14.72 -5.77 5.80
N ASP A 162 15.31 -6.91 6.15
CA ASP A 162 15.41 -8.07 5.25
C ASP A 162 14.51 -9.23 5.69
N ARG A 163 13.65 -9.03 6.71
CA ARG A 163 12.84 -10.07 7.35
C ARG A 163 11.36 -9.76 7.19
N PRO A 164 10.69 -10.29 6.15
CA PRO A 164 9.25 -10.14 6.03
C PRO A 164 8.54 -10.82 7.20
N GLN A 165 7.38 -10.27 7.57
CA GLN A 165 6.46 -10.82 8.56
C GLN A 165 5.04 -10.74 8.02
N ILE A 166 4.14 -11.58 8.52
CA ILE A 166 2.70 -11.41 8.29
C ILE A 166 2.14 -10.60 9.46
N LEU A 167 1.28 -9.62 9.17
CA LEU A 167 0.61 -8.85 10.21
C LEU A 167 -0.23 -9.81 11.06
N GLY A 168 -0.10 -9.77 12.39
CA GLY A 168 -0.72 -10.78 13.26
C GLY A 168 -2.25 -10.90 13.12
N THR A 169 -2.92 -9.83 12.70
CA THR A 169 -4.37 -9.83 12.43
C THR A 169 -4.74 -10.33 11.04
N PHE A 170 -3.81 -10.36 10.08
CA PHE A 170 -4.10 -10.67 8.68
C PHE A 170 -4.72 -12.05 8.45
N PRO A 171 -4.20 -13.16 9.03
CA PRO A 171 -4.83 -14.48 8.83
C PRO A 171 -6.30 -14.53 9.26
N ARG A 172 -6.67 -13.79 10.30
CA ARG A 172 -8.05 -13.78 10.82
C ARG A 172 -8.95 -12.75 10.11
N MET A 173 -8.42 -11.56 9.89
CA MET A 173 -9.20 -10.39 9.45
C MET A 173 -9.15 -10.18 7.93
N GLY A 174 -8.05 -10.58 7.29
CA GLY A 174 -7.80 -10.41 5.86
C GLY A 174 -8.23 -11.61 5.02
N VAL A 175 -7.83 -12.81 5.44
CA VAL A 175 -8.09 -14.05 4.70
C VAL A 175 -9.53 -14.54 4.93
N ASP A 176 -10.20 -14.89 3.83
CA ASP A 176 -11.53 -15.50 3.81
C ASP A 176 -11.43 -16.99 3.53
N ASP A 177 -10.75 -17.33 2.44
CA ASP A 177 -10.53 -18.69 1.99
C ASP A 177 -9.05 -18.94 1.77
N VAL A 178 -8.45 -19.68 2.70
CA VAL A 178 -7.03 -20.05 2.65
C VAL A 178 -6.72 -20.96 1.45
N HIS A 179 -7.68 -21.76 0.99
CA HIS A 179 -7.51 -22.66 -0.16
C HIS A 179 -7.44 -21.91 -1.49
N SER A 180 -8.07 -20.73 -1.58
CA SER A 180 -7.90 -19.79 -2.69
C SER A 180 -6.67 -18.90 -2.52
N TYR A 181 -6.38 -18.45 -1.30
CA TYR A 181 -5.27 -17.54 -1.01
C TYR A 181 -3.90 -18.18 -1.24
N LEU A 182 -3.67 -19.40 -0.76
CA LEU A 182 -2.34 -20.04 -0.83
C LEU A 182 -1.86 -20.26 -2.28
N PRO A 183 -2.63 -20.90 -3.19
CA PRO A 183 -2.19 -21.07 -4.57
C PRO A 183 -1.96 -19.73 -5.28
N TRP A 184 -2.81 -18.73 -4.99
CA TRP A 184 -2.69 -17.40 -5.56
C TRP A 184 -1.39 -16.71 -5.11
N VAL A 185 -1.12 -16.66 -3.80
CA VAL A 185 0.07 -15.94 -3.28
C VAL A 185 1.36 -16.62 -3.73
N TYR A 186 1.41 -17.96 -3.75
CA TYR A 186 2.56 -18.69 -4.27
C TYR A 186 2.80 -18.38 -5.76
N LYS A 187 1.75 -18.43 -6.58
CA LYS A 187 1.82 -18.08 -8.00
C LYS A 187 2.28 -16.64 -8.20
N GLN A 188 1.79 -15.71 -7.40
CA GLN A 188 2.15 -14.29 -7.49
C GLN A 188 3.62 -14.06 -7.12
N ILE A 189 4.12 -14.72 -6.07
CA ILE A 189 5.54 -14.69 -5.69
C ILE A 189 6.42 -15.25 -6.80
N ASP A 190 6.03 -16.37 -7.42
CA ASP A 190 6.80 -16.99 -8.51
C ASP A 190 6.82 -16.18 -9.80
N HIS A 191 5.70 -15.54 -10.11
CA HIS A 191 5.57 -14.68 -11.28
C HIS A 191 6.44 -13.44 -11.18
N ASP A 192 6.35 -12.71 -10.06
CA ASP A 192 7.04 -11.42 -9.92
C ASP A 192 8.45 -11.54 -9.35
N LYS A 193 8.73 -12.55 -8.53
CA LYS A 193 10.00 -12.67 -7.82
C LYS A 193 10.41 -11.33 -7.19
N PRO A 194 9.56 -10.71 -6.35
CA PRO A 194 9.81 -9.36 -5.85
C PRO A 194 11.10 -9.33 -5.03
N THR A 195 11.84 -8.23 -5.13
CA THR A 195 13.06 -7.99 -4.33
C THR A 195 12.88 -6.88 -3.30
N LEU A 196 11.78 -6.13 -3.40
CA LEU A 196 11.40 -5.02 -2.53
C LEU A 196 9.90 -5.10 -2.21
N ILE A 197 9.55 -4.88 -0.94
CA ILE A 197 8.16 -4.62 -0.50
C ILE A 197 8.12 -3.30 0.25
N LEU A 198 7.18 -2.44 -0.10
CA LEU A 198 6.76 -1.26 0.66
C LEU A 198 5.44 -1.58 1.37
N PRO A 199 5.47 -2.04 2.63
CA PRO A 199 4.25 -2.36 3.34
C PRO A 199 3.60 -1.09 3.91
N CYS A 200 2.28 -1.10 4.06
CA CYS A 200 1.57 -0.08 4.84
C CYS A 200 1.96 -0.10 6.33
N HIS A 201 2.45 -1.25 6.81
CA HIS A 201 2.84 -1.47 8.20
C HIS A 201 4.33 -1.83 8.34
N GLY A 202 5.10 -0.89 8.90
CA GLY A 202 6.53 -1.06 9.20
C GLY A 202 7.47 -0.49 8.14
N SER A 203 8.70 -0.99 8.19
CA SER A 203 9.82 -0.63 7.33
C SER A 203 9.69 -1.31 5.96
N ALA A 204 10.39 -0.78 4.95
CA ALA A 204 10.50 -1.47 3.68
C ALA A 204 11.24 -2.80 3.85
N ILE A 205 10.96 -3.79 2.99
CA ILE A 205 11.60 -5.10 3.03
C ILE A 205 12.41 -5.27 1.76
N GLU A 206 13.72 -5.40 1.87
CA GLU A 206 14.63 -5.59 0.73
C GLU A 206 15.44 -6.87 0.89
N SER A 207 15.38 -7.75 -0.11
CA SER A 207 16.27 -8.90 -0.18
C SER A 207 16.28 -9.52 -1.58
N PRO A 208 17.44 -9.92 -2.11
CA PRO A 208 17.49 -10.73 -3.34
C PRO A 208 16.86 -12.13 -3.15
N GLN A 209 16.69 -12.58 -1.90
CA GLN A 209 16.07 -13.86 -1.55
C GLN A 209 14.63 -13.70 -1.06
N LEU A 210 14.03 -12.52 -1.27
CA LEU A 210 12.69 -12.21 -0.79
C LEU A 210 11.63 -13.22 -1.26
N PRO A 211 11.64 -13.76 -2.50
CA PRO A 211 10.66 -14.77 -2.91
C PRO A 211 10.70 -16.02 -2.02
N THR A 212 11.90 -16.55 -1.75
CA THR A 212 12.08 -17.73 -0.87
C THR A 212 11.61 -17.43 0.55
N LYS A 213 12.00 -16.26 1.09
CA LYS A 213 11.59 -15.82 2.44
C LYS A 213 10.07 -15.69 2.57
N LEU A 214 9.40 -15.11 1.57
CA LEU A 214 7.94 -14.98 1.55
C LEU A 214 7.26 -16.34 1.50
N LYS A 215 7.72 -17.27 0.66
CA LYS A 215 7.14 -18.60 0.57
C LYS A 215 7.26 -19.39 1.88
N GLN A 216 8.42 -19.29 2.53
CA GLN A 216 8.64 -19.90 3.83
C GLN A 216 7.70 -19.29 4.88
N LEU A 217 7.61 -17.96 4.94
CA LEU A 217 6.74 -17.25 5.87
C LEU A 217 5.26 -17.59 5.68
N VAL A 218 4.79 -17.67 4.43
CA VAL A 218 3.42 -18.08 4.09
C VAL A 218 3.18 -19.50 4.61
N ARG A 219 4.11 -20.43 4.36
CA ARG A 219 4.00 -21.82 4.84
C ARG A 219 3.89 -21.87 6.35
N GLU A 220 4.84 -21.26 7.07
CA GLU A 220 4.89 -21.26 8.54
C GLU A 220 3.65 -20.64 9.20
N THR A 221 2.88 -19.84 8.47
CA THR A 221 1.71 -19.12 9.01
C THR A 221 0.39 -19.83 8.73
N PHE A 222 0.27 -20.52 7.60
CA PHE A 222 -1.00 -21.03 7.09
C PHE A 222 -1.04 -22.55 6.90
N GLU A 223 0.10 -23.24 6.99
CA GLU A 223 0.27 -24.70 6.85
C GLU A 223 0.89 -25.30 8.11
#